data_AF-A0A0S3UB36-F1
#
_entry.id   AF-A0A0S3UB36-F1
#
_cell.length_a   1.000
_cell.length_b   1.000
_cell.length_c   1.000
_cell.angle_alpha   90.00
_cell.angle_beta   90.00
_cell.angle_gamma   90.00
#
_symmetry.space_group_name_H-M   'P 1'
#
loop_
_entity.id
_entity.type
_entity.pdbx_description
1 polymer ?
#
loop_
_entity_poly.entity_id
_entity_poly.type
_entity_poly.pdbx_seq_one_letter_code
_entity_poly.pdbx_strand_id
1 'polypeptide(L)'
;MEKTLIDYLEAVNDRETFIEFVRALIRDREAPVLKEQQAPESQRGYGSFGWQNCSIESYFEAALACVEAHADRDDILKEPTWRSFAEFLYVGKIYE
;
A
#
# COMPACT_ATOMS: atom_id res chain seq x y z
N MET A 1 20.70 3.00 8.97
CA MET A 1 19.91 2.85 7.73
C MET A 1 18.54 3.46 7.98
N GLU A 2 18.01 4.16 7.00
CA GLU A 2 16.64 4.68 7.03
C GLU A 2 15.65 3.50 6.89
N LYS A 3 14.55 3.51 7.66
CA LYS A 3 13.54 2.44 7.61
C LYS A 3 12.75 2.50 6.29
N THR A 4 12.59 1.37 5.62
CA THR A 4 11.76 1.20 4.42
C THR A 4 10.28 0.99 4.78
N LEU A 5 9.36 1.12 3.81
CA LEU A 5 7.94 0.84 4.03
C LEU A 5 7.69 -0.62 4.47
N ILE A 6 8.48 -1.56 3.95
CA ILE A 6 8.42 -2.98 4.35
C ILE A 6 8.84 -3.14 5.81
N ASP A 7 9.85 -2.40 6.28
CA ASP A 7 10.27 -2.45 7.70
C ASP A 7 9.14 -1.99 8.64
N TYR A 8 8.31 -1.02 8.21
CA TYR A 8 7.13 -0.60 8.99
C TYR A 8 6.01 -1.64 8.93
N LEU A 9 5.79 -2.28 7.76
CA LEU A 9 4.79 -3.32 7.58
C LEU A 9 5.09 -4.54 8.48
N GLU A 10 6.34 -5.02 8.46
CA GLU A 10 6.76 -6.18 9.26
C GLU A 10 6.66 -5.94 10.77
N ALA A 11 6.78 -4.67 11.19
CA ALA A 11 6.68 -4.27 12.59
C ALA A 11 5.25 -4.20 13.12
N VAL A 12 4.22 -4.26 12.28
CA VAL A 12 2.82 -4.14 12.71
C VAL A 12 2.41 -5.34 13.56
N ASN A 13 2.15 -5.09 14.83
CA ASN A 13 1.65 -6.09 15.79
C ASN A 13 0.56 -5.55 16.72
N ASP A 14 0.39 -4.22 16.77
CA ASP A 14 -0.60 -3.52 17.57
C ASP A 14 -1.13 -2.27 16.83
N ARG A 15 -2.00 -1.51 17.51
CA ARG A 15 -2.60 -0.30 16.93
C ARG A 15 -1.57 0.79 16.67
N GLU A 16 -0.63 0.97 17.58
CA GLU A 16 0.38 2.02 17.54
C GLU A 16 1.32 1.81 16.34
N THR A 17 1.84 0.59 16.19
CA THR A 17 2.68 0.17 15.05
C THR A 17 1.91 0.21 13.73
N PHE A 18 0.62 -0.13 13.72
CA PHE A 18 -0.24 0.06 12.55
C PHE A 18 -0.36 1.53 12.11
N ILE A 19 -0.58 2.45 13.06
CA ILE A 19 -0.65 3.88 12.74
C ILE A 19 0.70 4.40 12.22
N GLU A 20 1.82 3.89 12.74
CA GLU A 20 3.14 4.20 12.19
C GLU A 20 3.30 3.73 10.75
N PHE A 21 2.85 2.51 10.43
CA PHE A 21 2.80 2.00 9.06
C PHE A 21 1.95 2.89 8.15
N VAL A 22 0.73 3.26 8.55
CA VAL A 22 -0.13 4.13 7.72
C VAL A 22 0.53 5.49 7.47
N ARG A 23 1.20 6.07 8.46
CA ARG A 23 1.96 7.31 8.27
C ARG A 23 3.12 7.13 7.30
N ALA A 24 3.82 5.99 7.34
CA ALA A 24 4.88 5.66 6.39
C ALA A 24 4.31 5.48 4.98
N LEU A 25 3.17 4.81 4.83
CA LEU A 25 2.48 4.61 3.55
C LEU A 25 2.03 5.93 2.92
N ILE A 26 1.50 6.86 3.71
CA ILE A 26 1.14 8.21 3.23
C ILE A 26 2.37 8.94 2.71
N ARG A 27 3.47 8.96 3.48
CA ARG A 27 4.73 9.60 3.04
C ARG A 27 5.30 8.96 1.77
N ASP A 28 5.20 7.65 1.67
CA ASP A 28 5.60 6.88 0.49
C ASP A 28 4.79 7.27 -0.75
N ARG A 29 3.50 7.62 -0.60
CA ARG A 29 2.66 8.14 -1.69
C ARG A 29 2.92 9.62 -2.02
N GLU A 30 3.17 10.45 -1.02
CA GLU A 30 3.37 11.90 -1.20
C GLU A 30 4.62 12.23 -2.02
N ALA A 31 5.73 11.52 -1.80
CA ALA A 31 6.97 11.76 -2.54
C ALA A 31 6.83 11.57 -4.08
N PRO A 32 6.14 10.52 -4.57
CA PRO A 32 5.73 10.36 -5.96
C PRO A 32 4.76 11.44 -6.45
N VAL A 33 3.70 11.75 -5.69
CA VAL A 33 2.70 12.76 -6.10
C VAL A 33 3.35 14.11 -6.36
N LEU A 34 4.25 14.56 -5.47
CA LEU A 34 4.94 15.84 -5.62
C LEU A 34 5.82 15.89 -6.88
N LYS A 35 6.45 14.77 -7.24
CA LYS A 35 7.26 14.66 -8.46
C LYS A 35 6.41 14.55 -9.72
N GLU A 36 5.29 13.83 -9.69
CA GLU A 36 4.32 13.74 -10.79
C GLU A 36 3.65 15.09 -11.08
N GLN A 37 3.31 15.86 -10.04
CA GLN A 37 2.76 17.21 -10.19
C GLN A 37 3.73 18.16 -10.89
N GLN A 38 5.03 18.00 -10.66
CA GLN A 38 6.10 18.78 -11.30
C GLN A 38 6.51 18.25 -12.68
N ALA A 39 6.13 17.01 -13.02
CA ALA A 39 6.46 16.39 -14.30
C ALA A 39 5.55 16.92 -15.44
N PRO A 40 6.06 17.00 -16.68
CA PRO A 40 5.25 17.23 -17.87
C PRO A 40 4.08 16.24 -17.95
N GLU A 41 2.95 16.67 -18.50
CA GLU A 41 1.73 15.85 -18.59
C GLU A 41 1.94 14.53 -19.34
N SER A 42 2.87 14.51 -20.31
CA SER A 42 3.30 13.30 -21.03
C SER A 42 4.11 12.30 -20.20
N GLN A 43 4.56 12.72 -19.01
CA GLN A 43 5.28 11.90 -18.02
C GLN A 43 4.43 11.65 -16.76
N ARG A 44 3.18 12.14 -16.75
CA ARG A 44 2.21 11.81 -15.70
C ARG A 44 1.51 10.51 -16.07
N GLY A 45 1.67 9.50 -15.22
CA GLY A 45 0.97 8.22 -15.36
C GLY A 45 1.92 7.05 -15.50
N TYR A 46 1.56 6.00 -14.74
CA TYR A 46 2.17 4.67 -14.63
C TYR A 46 3.56 4.61 -13.98
N GLY A 47 3.58 4.11 -12.74
CA GLY A 47 4.76 3.45 -12.17
C GLY A 47 5.81 4.34 -11.50
N SER A 48 5.54 5.64 -11.30
CA SER A 48 6.47 6.49 -10.54
C SER A 48 6.62 5.92 -9.12
N PHE A 49 7.84 5.45 -8.81
CA PHE A 49 8.23 4.92 -7.49
C PHE A 49 7.52 3.63 -7.05
N GLY A 50 7.09 2.78 -8.00
CA GLY A 50 6.57 1.44 -7.68
C GLY A 50 5.15 1.44 -7.10
N TRP A 51 4.34 2.44 -7.45
CA TRP A 51 2.89 2.45 -7.29
C TRP A 51 2.23 2.04 -8.61
N GLN A 52 1.47 0.95 -8.59
CA GLN A 52 0.69 0.49 -9.75
C GLN A 52 -0.66 1.22 -9.84
N ASN A 53 -1.24 1.57 -8.70
CA ASN A 53 -2.56 2.18 -8.61
C ASN A 53 -2.47 3.62 -8.10
N CYS A 54 -2.76 4.58 -8.99
CA CYS A 54 -2.56 6.01 -8.71
C CYS A 54 -3.83 6.74 -8.26
N SER A 55 -5.02 6.13 -8.43
CA SER A 55 -6.30 6.64 -7.93
C SER A 55 -6.74 5.87 -6.69
N ILE A 56 -7.67 6.44 -5.90
CA ILE A 56 -8.17 5.77 -4.70
C ILE A 56 -9.02 4.54 -5.05
N GLU A 57 -9.76 4.61 -6.16
CA GLU A 57 -10.58 3.52 -6.69
C GLU A 57 -9.69 2.34 -7.11
N SER A 58 -8.72 2.58 -8.01
CA SER A 58 -7.78 1.54 -8.46
C SER A 58 -6.99 0.92 -7.31
N TYR A 59 -6.60 1.72 -6.31
CA TYR A 59 -5.88 1.23 -5.13
C TYR A 59 -6.70 0.23 -4.31
N PHE A 60 -7.98 0.54 -4.05
CA PHE A 60 -8.85 -0.37 -3.30
C PHE A 60 -9.36 -1.53 -4.14
N GLU A 61 -9.58 -1.35 -5.44
CA GLU A 61 -9.90 -2.44 -6.37
C GLU A 61 -8.76 -3.47 -6.40
N ALA A 62 -7.51 -3.03 -6.48
CA ALA A 62 -6.35 -3.92 -6.46
C ALA A 62 -6.18 -4.63 -5.11
N ALA A 63 -6.36 -3.91 -3.99
CA ALA A 63 -6.35 -4.52 -2.66
C ALA A 63 -7.44 -5.60 -2.50
N LEU A 64 -8.66 -5.30 -3.01
CA LEU A 64 -9.79 -6.23 -2.98
C LEU A 64 -9.55 -7.44 -3.87
N ALA A 65 -9.10 -7.24 -5.11
CA ALA A 65 -8.85 -8.31 -6.07
C ALA A 65 -7.83 -9.32 -5.55
N CYS A 66 -6.78 -8.86 -4.86
CA CYS A 66 -5.80 -9.76 -4.27
C CYS A 66 -6.40 -10.63 -3.16
N VAL A 67 -7.21 -10.04 -2.27
CA VAL A 67 -7.91 -10.79 -1.21
C VAL A 67 -8.86 -11.82 -1.81
N GLU A 68 -9.65 -11.43 -2.81
CA GLU A 68 -10.58 -12.35 -3.48
C GLU A 68 -9.85 -13.48 -4.21
N ALA A 69 -8.73 -13.19 -4.87
CA ALA A 69 -7.89 -14.18 -5.52
C ALA A 69 -7.20 -15.16 -4.54
N HIS A 70 -7.03 -14.75 -3.28
CA HIS A 70 -6.42 -15.55 -2.22
C HIS A 70 -7.44 -16.07 -1.21
N ALA A 71 -8.75 -15.94 -1.48
CA ALA A 71 -9.81 -16.38 -0.58
C ALA A 71 -9.76 -17.90 -0.28
N ASP A 72 -9.19 -18.68 -1.19
CA ASP A 72 -9.00 -20.13 -1.06
C ASP A 72 -7.72 -20.51 -0.26
N ARG A 73 -6.81 -19.55 -0.02
CA ARG A 73 -5.55 -19.71 0.70
C ARG A 73 -5.59 -18.94 2.02
N ASP A 74 -6.18 -19.57 3.03
CA ASP A 74 -6.01 -19.26 4.46
C ASP A 74 -6.22 -17.80 4.92
N ASP A 75 -7.41 -17.54 5.46
CA ASP A 75 -7.68 -16.89 6.76
C ASP A 75 -7.09 -15.53 7.14
N ILE A 76 -6.42 -14.80 6.25
CA ILE A 76 -5.95 -13.41 6.50
C ILE A 76 -7.08 -12.50 7.04
N LEU A 77 -8.34 -12.78 6.65
CA LEU A 77 -9.53 -12.09 7.15
C LEU A 77 -10.42 -12.91 8.07
N LYS A 78 -10.17 -14.21 8.31
CA LYS A 78 -10.99 -14.97 9.29
C LYS A 78 -10.67 -14.55 10.72
N GLU A 79 -9.41 -14.18 11.00
CA GLU A 79 -9.00 -13.52 12.23
C GLU A 79 -8.26 -12.22 11.89
N PRO A 80 -8.98 -11.11 11.65
CA PRO A 80 -8.37 -9.86 11.24
C PRO A 80 -7.45 -9.33 12.36
N THR A 81 -6.19 -9.10 12.01
CA THR A 81 -5.20 -8.46 12.88
C THR A 81 -4.83 -7.10 12.30
N TRP A 82 -4.18 -6.26 13.11
CA TRP A 82 -3.58 -5.03 12.60
C TRP A 82 -2.60 -5.28 11.45
N ARG A 83 -1.89 -6.43 11.50
CA ARG A 83 -0.97 -6.85 10.45
C ARG A 83 -1.70 -7.20 9.16
N SER A 84 -2.75 -8.01 9.22
CA SER A 84 -3.49 -8.37 7.99
C SER A 84 -4.16 -7.16 7.34
N PHE A 85 -4.60 -6.17 8.14
CA PHE A 85 -5.09 -4.92 7.58
C PHE A 85 -3.97 -4.06 6.97
N ALA A 86 -2.77 -4.04 7.55
CA ALA A 86 -1.61 -3.38 6.95
C ALA A 86 -1.19 -4.05 5.63
N GLU A 87 -1.20 -5.38 5.57
CA GLU A 87 -0.94 -6.16 4.35
C GLU A 87 -1.97 -5.85 3.26
N PHE A 88 -3.26 -5.80 3.61
CA PHE A 88 -4.33 -5.39 2.69
C PHE A 88 -4.05 -4.02 2.06
N LEU A 89 -3.69 -3.02 2.87
CA LEU A 89 -3.34 -1.70 2.36
C LEU A 89 -2.08 -1.74 1.48
N TYR A 90 -1.04 -2.45 1.91
CA TYR A 90 0.20 -2.55 1.14
C TYR A 90 -0.01 -3.14 -0.26
N VAL A 91 -0.89 -4.14 -0.39
CA VAL A 91 -1.15 -4.78 -1.68
C VAL A 91 -1.81 -3.83 -2.68
N GLY A 92 -2.69 -2.93 -2.23
CA GLY A 92 -3.27 -1.90 -3.10
C GLY A 92 -2.24 -1.02 -3.82
N LYS A 93 -1.03 -0.87 -3.26
CA LYS A 93 0.08 -0.15 -3.90
C LYS A 93 0.73 -0.96 -5.03
N ILE A 94 0.88 -2.27 -4.87
CA ILE A 94 1.81 -3.08 -5.69
C ILE A 94 1.13 -4.04 -6.67
N TYR A 95 -0.15 -4.33 -6.48
CA TYR A 95 -0.89 -5.30 -7.29
C TYR A 95 -1.37 -4.65 -8.61
N GLU A 96 -1.13 -5.34 -9.73
CA GLU A 96 -1.45 -4.90 -11.11
C GLU A 96 -2.89 -5.24 -11.52
#